data_AF-A0A797I3H1-F1
#
_entry.id   AF-A0A797I3H1-F1
#
_cell.length_a   1.000
_cell.length_b   1.000
_cell.length_c   1.000
_cell.angle_alpha   90.00
_cell.angle_beta   90.00
_cell.angle_gamma   90.00
#
_symmetry.space_group_name_H-M   'P 1'
#
loop_
_entity.id
_entity.type
_entity.pdbx_description
1 polymer ?
#
loop_
_entity_poly.entity_id
_entity_poly.type
_entity_poly.pdbx_seq_one_letter_code
_entity_poly.pdbx_strand_id
1 'polypeptide(L)'
;LHNKISNPKIEENVGDFRLMSREVVENIKLMPERNLFMKGVLSWVGGRTDVVEYARAERVAGSTKFNGWKLWNLALEGITSFSTFPLRMWTYIGLFVATLSFLYGAWMIADKLMFGNSVPGYPSIIVSILFLGGVQLIGIGVLGEYIGRIYVEVKQRPRYILKDK
;
A
#
# COMPACT_ATOMS: atom_id res chain seq x y z
N LEU A 1 2.80 13.75 -1.71
CA LEU A 1 1.92 12.88 -0.88
C LEU A 1 2.70 11.75 -0.18
N HIS A 2 3.55 11.01 -0.91
CA HIS A 2 4.39 9.92 -0.38
C HIS A 2 5.14 10.29 0.93
N ASN A 3 5.84 11.42 0.95
CA ASN A 3 6.61 11.89 2.11
C ASN A 3 5.76 12.21 3.36
N LYS A 4 4.42 12.29 3.25
CA LYS A 4 3.52 12.45 4.40
C LYS A 4 3.05 11.12 4.99
N ILE A 5 3.18 10.02 4.24
CA ILE A 5 2.54 8.72 4.53
C ILE A 5 3.60 7.61 4.72
N SER A 6 4.84 7.88 4.37
CA SER A 6 5.96 6.94 4.42
C SER A 6 7.19 7.60 5.03
N ASN A 7 8.04 6.79 5.66
CA ASN A 7 9.16 7.27 6.45
C ASN A 7 10.35 7.84 5.66
N PRO A 8 10.78 7.27 4.51
CA PRO A 8 11.90 7.84 3.80
C PRO A 8 11.45 9.04 2.97
N LYS A 9 12.15 10.18 3.16
CA LYS A 9 11.94 11.37 2.32
C LYS A 9 12.48 11.06 0.92
N ILE A 10 11.59 11.02 -0.05
CA ILE A 10 11.94 10.91 -1.47
C ILE A 10 11.99 12.31 -2.05
N GLU A 11 13.13 12.69 -2.60
CA GLU A 11 13.28 13.95 -3.33
C GLU A 11 12.34 13.97 -4.55
N GLU A 12 11.71 15.12 -4.79
CA GLU A 12 10.74 15.28 -5.87
C GLU A 12 11.46 15.55 -7.19
N ASN A 13 10.88 15.10 -8.31
CA ASN A 13 11.38 15.32 -9.68
C ASN A 13 12.80 14.81 -10.01
N VAL A 14 13.44 14.04 -9.13
CA VAL A 14 14.72 13.37 -9.44
C VAL A 14 14.53 12.21 -10.42
N GLY A 15 15.43 12.16 -11.42
CA GLY A 15 15.52 11.07 -12.38
C GLY A 15 16.23 9.82 -11.82
N ASP A 16 16.32 8.78 -12.65
CA ASP A 16 17.06 7.56 -12.29
C ASP A 16 18.59 7.71 -12.50
N PHE A 17 19.02 8.77 -13.19
CA PHE A 17 20.43 9.08 -13.44
C PHE A 17 21.13 9.57 -12.15
N ARG A 18 22.16 8.85 -11.72
CA ARG A 18 22.85 9.10 -10.44
C ARG A 18 24.26 8.54 -10.41
N LEU A 19 25.10 9.14 -9.58
CA LEU A 19 26.41 8.62 -9.18
C LEU A 19 26.31 8.11 -7.74
N MET A 20 26.83 6.92 -7.48
CA MET A 20 26.80 6.28 -6.16
C MET A 20 28.22 5.92 -5.74
N SER A 21 28.56 6.18 -4.47
CA SER A 21 29.82 5.69 -3.90
C SER A 21 29.78 4.18 -3.74
N ARG A 22 30.96 3.55 -3.71
CA ARG A 22 31.08 2.10 -3.50
C ARG A 22 30.38 1.64 -2.22
N GLU A 23 30.54 2.38 -1.13
CA GLU A 23 29.94 2.08 0.17
C GLU A 23 28.41 1.98 0.09
N VAL A 24 27.75 2.94 -0.56
CA VAL A 24 26.28 2.93 -0.74
C VAL A 24 25.85 1.71 -1.55
N VAL A 25 26.60 1.36 -2.60
CA VAL A 25 26.31 0.17 -3.43
C VAL A 25 26.45 -1.12 -2.63
N GLU A 26 27.46 -1.24 -1.76
CA GLU A 26 27.61 -2.39 -0.86
C GLU A 26 26.42 -2.51 0.12
N ASN A 27 25.98 -1.39 0.71
CA ASN A 27 24.82 -1.40 1.62
C ASN A 27 23.53 -1.82 0.92
N ILE A 28 23.28 -1.33 -0.31
CA ILE A 28 22.11 -1.74 -1.10
C ILE A 28 22.13 -3.25 -1.38
N LYS A 29 23.31 -3.83 -1.64
CA LYS A 29 23.45 -5.28 -1.91
C LYS A 29 23.10 -6.16 -0.71
N LEU A 30 23.22 -5.63 0.51
CA LEU A 30 22.84 -6.34 1.74
C LEU A 30 21.32 -6.32 2.00
N MET A 31 20.55 -5.49 1.28
CA MET A 31 19.12 -5.37 1.52
C MET A 31 18.37 -6.60 1.00
N PRO A 32 17.57 -7.27 1.85
CA PRO A 32 16.84 -8.47 1.46
C PRO A 32 15.69 -8.18 0.49
N GLU A 33 15.24 -6.92 0.43
CA GLU A 33 14.03 -6.44 -0.24
C GLU A 33 13.88 -6.97 -1.67
N ARG A 34 12.92 -7.85 -1.92
CA ARG A 34 12.80 -8.47 -3.25
C ARG A 34 12.06 -7.59 -4.24
N ASN A 35 11.04 -6.89 -3.77
CA ASN A 35 10.30 -5.91 -4.54
C ASN A 35 11.03 -4.55 -4.47
N LEU A 36 11.88 -4.30 -5.45
CA LEU A 36 12.71 -3.10 -5.51
C LEU A 36 11.93 -1.87 -5.97
N PHE A 37 11.45 -1.09 -5.02
CA PHE A 37 11.09 0.30 -5.28
C PHE A 37 12.33 1.19 -5.05
N MET A 38 13.18 1.29 -6.07
CA MET A 38 14.51 1.92 -5.99
C MET A 38 14.52 3.31 -5.36
N LYS A 39 13.46 4.11 -5.56
CA LYS A 39 13.36 5.44 -4.95
C LYS A 39 13.28 5.39 -3.42
N GLY A 40 12.58 4.39 -2.87
CA GLY A 40 12.50 4.14 -1.43
C GLY A 40 13.79 3.54 -0.88
N VAL A 41 14.34 2.52 -1.56
CA VAL A 41 15.61 1.87 -1.17
C VAL A 41 16.73 2.90 -1.05
N LEU A 42 16.89 3.74 -2.07
CA LEU A 42 17.97 4.73 -2.12
C LEU A 42 17.81 5.86 -1.10
N SER A 43 16.57 6.20 -0.73
CA SER A 43 16.32 7.19 0.34
C SER A 43 16.47 6.57 1.74
N TRP A 44 16.41 5.25 1.88
CA TRP A 44 16.58 4.55 3.16
C TRP A 44 18.04 4.25 3.51
N VAL A 45 18.86 3.85 2.54
CA VAL A 45 20.29 3.50 2.74
C VAL A 45 21.12 4.67 3.28
N GLY A 46 20.63 5.89 3.13
CA GLY A 46 21.26 7.10 3.65
C GLY A 46 22.52 7.50 2.89
N GLY A 47 23.33 8.35 3.52
CA GLY A 47 24.55 8.93 2.93
C GLY A 47 24.42 10.42 2.62
N ARG A 48 25.50 11.00 2.09
CA ARG A 48 25.50 12.39 1.61
C ARG A 48 24.92 12.43 0.20
N THR A 49 23.72 13.01 0.08
CA THR A 49 23.03 13.22 -1.18
C THR A 49 23.15 14.67 -1.61
N ASP A 50 23.52 14.90 -2.85
CA ASP A 50 23.45 16.23 -3.47
C ASP A 50 22.68 16.12 -4.79
N VAL A 51 21.93 17.17 -5.15
CA VAL A 51 21.02 17.17 -6.31
C VAL A 51 21.57 18.12 -7.36
N VAL A 52 21.96 17.56 -8.51
CA VAL A 52 22.36 18.36 -9.67
C VAL A 52 21.14 18.62 -10.53
N GLU A 53 20.67 19.86 -10.53
CA GLU A 53 19.56 20.30 -11.36
C GLU A 53 19.99 20.40 -12.83
N TYR A 54 19.13 19.93 -13.74
CA TYR A 54 19.35 20.06 -15.17
C TYR A 54 18.01 20.24 -15.88
N ALA A 55 18.00 21.03 -16.95
CA ALA A 55 16.84 21.15 -17.82
C ALA A 55 16.72 19.89 -18.68
N ARG A 56 15.66 19.10 -18.46
CA ARG A 56 15.40 17.89 -19.24
C ARG A 56 14.77 18.30 -20.58
N ALA A 57 15.53 18.16 -21.66
CA ALA A 57 15.01 18.39 -23.01
C ALA A 57 13.84 17.43 -23.32
N GLU A 58 12.91 17.90 -24.14
CA GLU A 58 11.78 17.09 -24.56
C GLU A 58 12.26 15.90 -25.41
N ARG A 59 11.60 14.74 -25.27
CA ARG A 59 12.02 13.52 -25.95
C ARG A 59 11.84 13.70 -27.46
N VAL A 60 12.94 13.70 -28.20
CA VAL A 60 12.95 13.90 -29.67
C VAL A 60 12.31 12.73 -30.43
N ALA A 61 12.41 11.50 -29.91
CA ALA A 61 11.87 10.31 -30.56
C ALA A 61 11.47 9.19 -29.57
N GLY A 62 10.44 8.42 -29.94
CA GLY A 62 9.93 7.27 -29.20
C GLY A 62 8.73 7.59 -28.31
N SER A 63 7.88 6.59 -28.07
CA SER A 63 6.75 6.71 -27.14
C SER A 63 7.19 6.44 -25.70
N THR A 64 6.48 7.06 -24.74
CA THR A 64 6.71 6.76 -23.33
C THR A 64 6.42 5.28 -23.05
N LYS A 65 7.38 4.59 -22.42
CA LYS A 65 7.15 3.22 -21.91
C LYS A 65 6.31 3.21 -20.62
N PHE A 66 6.17 4.37 -19.99
CA PHE A 66 5.32 4.61 -18.83
C PHE A 66 3.97 5.16 -19.30
N ASN A 67 2.93 4.34 -19.18
CA ASN A 67 1.55 4.82 -19.27
C ASN A 67 1.07 5.28 -17.87
N GLY A 68 -0.01 6.05 -17.82
CA GLY A 68 -0.59 6.52 -16.55
C GLY A 68 -0.92 5.38 -15.58
N TRP A 69 -1.31 4.21 -16.10
CA TRP A 69 -1.59 3.01 -15.30
C TRP A 69 -0.35 2.44 -14.59
N LYS A 70 0.79 2.36 -15.29
CA LYS A 70 2.08 1.92 -14.71
C LYS A 70 2.56 2.90 -13.64
N LEU A 71 2.35 4.20 -13.85
CA LEU A 71 2.67 5.22 -12.83
C LEU A 71 1.79 5.05 -11.58
N TRP A 72 0.50 4.77 -11.77
CA TRP A 72 -0.43 4.47 -10.68
C TRP A 72 -0.02 3.22 -9.89
N ASN A 73 0.30 2.12 -10.58
CA ASN A 73 0.79 0.91 -9.93
C ASN A 73 2.11 1.14 -9.18
N LEU A 74 3.03 1.90 -9.76
CA LEU A 74 4.29 2.26 -9.10
C LEU A 74 4.05 3.07 -7.81
N ALA A 75 3.08 3.98 -7.82
CA ALA A 75 2.70 4.73 -6.63
C ALA A 75 2.09 3.82 -5.54
N LEU A 76 1.21 2.90 -5.94
CA LEU A 76 0.62 1.90 -5.04
C LEU A 76 1.70 0.99 -4.43
N GLU A 77 2.66 0.53 -5.24
CA GLU A 77 3.81 -0.25 -4.76
C GLU A 77 4.66 0.52 -3.75
N GLY A 78 4.93 1.81 -3.99
CA GLY A 78 5.67 2.66 -3.04
C GLY A 78 4.95 2.80 -1.69
N ILE A 79 3.64 3.09 -1.71
CA ILE A 79 2.83 3.23 -0.48
C ILE A 79 2.77 1.92 0.28
N THR A 80 2.51 0.80 -0.39
CA THR A 80 2.33 -0.51 0.25
C THR A 80 3.64 -1.15 0.72
N SER A 81 4.77 -0.82 0.10
CA SER A 81 6.08 -1.40 0.49
C SER A 81 6.74 -0.64 1.64
N PHE A 82 6.54 0.68 1.74
CA PHE A 82 7.17 1.53 2.76
C PHE A 82 6.20 2.06 3.82
N SER A 83 4.92 1.65 3.78
CA SER A 83 3.92 2.09 4.75
C SER A 83 2.91 1.00 5.10
N THR A 84 2.54 0.97 6.38
CA THR A 84 1.40 0.21 6.91
C THR A 84 0.11 1.04 6.93
N PHE A 85 0.14 2.24 6.34
CA PHE A 85 -0.99 3.17 6.33
C PHE A 85 -2.28 2.58 5.73
N PRO A 86 -2.27 1.91 4.55
CA PRO A 86 -3.48 1.29 4.01
C PRO A 86 -4.11 0.27 4.95
N LEU A 87 -3.28 -0.56 5.60
CA LEU A 87 -3.72 -1.55 6.58
C LEU A 87 -4.38 -0.88 7.78
N ARG A 88 -3.72 0.14 8.37
CA ARG A 88 -4.25 0.87 9.53
C ARG A 88 -5.55 1.60 9.23
N MET A 89 -5.64 2.23 8.05
CA MET A 89 -6.86 2.92 7.61
C MET A 89 -8.04 1.94 7.56
N TRP A 90 -7.82 0.73 7.04
CA TRP A 90 -8.88 -0.27 6.98
C TRP A 90 -9.27 -0.82 8.35
N THR A 91 -8.33 -0.94 9.28
CA THR A 91 -8.63 -1.26 10.68
C THR A 91 -9.56 -0.22 11.31
N TYR A 92 -9.30 1.08 11.10
CA TYR A 92 -10.16 2.14 11.65
C TYR A 92 -11.55 2.17 11.02
N ILE A 93 -11.65 1.97 9.69
CA ILE A 93 -12.94 1.86 9.00
C ILE A 93 -13.73 0.66 9.54
N GLY A 94 -13.08 -0.49 9.68
CA GLY A 94 -13.70 -1.69 10.26
C GLY A 94 -14.20 -1.46 11.69
N LEU A 95 -13.41 -0.80 12.54
CA LEU A 95 -13.79 -0.47 13.91
C LEU A 95 -14.98 0.51 13.96
N PHE A 96 -14.98 1.52 13.10
CA PHE A 96 -16.07 2.50 12.99
C PHE A 96 -17.38 1.81 12.58
N VAL A 97 -17.33 0.98 11.54
CA VAL A 97 -18.48 0.20 11.06
C VAL A 97 -18.98 -0.75 12.14
N ALA A 98 -18.10 -1.50 12.80
CA ALA A 98 -18.47 -2.40 13.88
C ALA A 98 -19.15 -1.67 15.03
N THR A 99 -18.66 -0.47 15.39
CA THR A 99 -19.24 0.37 16.44
C THR A 99 -20.65 0.83 16.06
N LEU A 100 -20.84 1.31 14.83
CA LEU A 100 -22.18 1.71 14.34
C LEU A 100 -23.15 0.55 14.31
N SER A 101 -22.72 -0.61 13.80
CA SER A 101 -23.55 -1.82 13.77
C SER A 101 -23.92 -2.30 15.18
N PHE A 102 -22.99 -2.22 16.14
CA PHE A 102 -23.26 -2.55 17.54
C PHE A 102 -24.28 -1.60 18.18
N LEU A 103 -24.12 -0.28 18.01
CA LEU A 103 -25.06 0.72 18.53
C LEU A 103 -26.47 0.55 17.93
N TYR A 104 -26.54 0.34 16.61
CA TYR A 104 -27.81 0.12 15.93
C TYR A 104 -28.49 -1.19 16.39
N GLY A 105 -27.72 -2.27 16.54
CA GLY A 105 -28.22 -3.53 17.09
C GLY A 105 -28.72 -3.39 18.53
N ALA A 106 -27.98 -2.69 19.39
CA ALA A 106 -28.38 -2.42 20.77
C ALA A 106 -29.68 -1.60 20.85
N TRP A 107 -29.81 -0.57 20.01
CA TRP A 107 -31.03 0.23 19.92
C TRP A 107 -32.24 -0.61 19.49
N MET A 108 -32.07 -1.47 18.48
CA MET A 108 -33.14 -2.36 18.00
C MET A 108 -33.59 -3.38 19.05
N ILE A 109 -32.65 -3.89 19.86
CA ILE A 109 -32.97 -4.78 20.99
C ILE A 109 -33.77 -4.03 22.06
N ALA A 110 -33.35 -2.82 22.42
CA ALA A 110 -34.03 -1.99 23.42
C ALA A 110 -35.45 -1.62 22.97
N ASP A 111 -35.61 -1.22 21.71
CA ASP A 111 -36.91 -0.90 21.10
C ASP A 111 -37.86 -2.10 21.11
N LYS A 112 -37.35 -3.29 20.74
CA LYS A 112 -38.13 -4.54 20.78
C LYS A 112 -38.59 -4.92 22.19
N LEU A 113 -37.75 -4.72 23.20
CA LEU A 113 -38.08 -5.05 24.59
C LEU A 113 -39.11 -4.09 25.20
N MET A 114 -39.11 -2.82 24.78
CA MET A 114 -39.99 -1.79 25.35
C MET A 114 -41.36 -1.69 24.65
N PHE A 115 -41.40 -1.79 23.32
CA PHE A 115 -42.61 -1.43 22.56
C PHE A 115 -43.31 -2.62 21.88
N GLY A 116 -42.65 -3.78 21.75
CA GLY A 116 -43.18 -4.93 21.01
C GLY A 116 -43.26 -4.63 19.50
N ASN A 117 -42.90 -5.60 18.64
CA ASN A 117 -42.63 -5.30 17.23
C ASN A 117 -43.71 -5.84 16.28
N SER A 118 -44.22 -4.98 15.37
CA SER A 118 -45.34 -5.30 14.47
C SER A 118 -44.98 -5.53 12.98
N VAL A 119 -43.73 -5.34 12.51
CA VAL A 119 -43.42 -5.40 11.04
C VAL A 119 -41.99 -5.94 10.73
N PRO A 120 -41.74 -6.66 9.61
CA PRO A 120 -40.57 -7.54 9.44
C PRO A 120 -39.25 -6.83 9.12
N GLY A 121 -38.19 -7.14 9.86
CA GLY A 121 -36.82 -6.62 9.71
C GLY A 121 -35.97 -7.19 8.56
N TYR A 122 -36.57 -7.85 7.57
CA TYR A 122 -35.83 -8.53 6.49
C TYR A 122 -34.97 -7.57 5.63
N PRO A 123 -35.45 -6.40 5.18
CA PRO A 123 -34.62 -5.46 4.41
C PRO A 123 -33.43 -4.95 5.23
N SER A 124 -33.66 -4.61 6.50
CA SER A 124 -32.65 -4.12 7.44
C SER A 124 -31.56 -5.16 7.72
N ILE A 125 -31.97 -6.43 7.88
CA ILE A 125 -31.07 -7.57 8.11
C ILE A 125 -30.20 -7.82 6.87
N ILE A 126 -30.81 -7.86 5.68
CA ILE A 126 -30.06 -8.08 4.43
C ILE A 126 -29.06 -6.97 4.17
N VAL A 127 -29.46 -5.71 4.32
CA VAL A 127 -28.54 -4.57 4.13
C VAL A 127 -27.39 -4.64 5.12
N SER A 128 -27.66 -4.99 6.39
CA SER A 128 -26.62 -5.13 7.41
C SER A 128 -25.64 -6.26 7.10
N ILE A 129 -26.14 -7.42 6.66
CA ILE A 129 -25.29 -8.58 6.29
C ILE A 129 -24.44 -8.25 5.06
N LEU A 130 -25.04 -7.67 4.01
CA LEU A 130 -24.31 -7.30 2.79
C LEU A 130 -23.26 -6.22 3.07
N PHE A 131 -23.58 -5.24 3.90
CA PHE A 131 -22.64 -4.19 4.29
C PHE A 131 -21.47 -4.75 5.10
N LEU A 132 -21.74 -5.54 6.14
CA LEU A 132 -20.70 -6.19 6.95
C LEU A 132 -19.85 -7.15 6.09
N GLY A 133 -20.49 -7.94 5.22
CA GLY A 133 -19.80 -8.83 4.29
C GLY A 133 -18.91 -8.09 3.31
N GLY A 134 -19.37 -6.97 2.74
CA GLY A 134 -18.58 -6.12 1.86
C GLY A 134 -17.34 -5.54 2.56
N VAL A 135 -17.52 -4.99 3.77
CA VAL A 135 -16.41 -4.44 4.57
C VAL A 135 -15.39 -5.53 4.95
N GLN A 136 -15.87 -6.72 5.33
CA GLN A 136 -15.03 -7.89 5.62
C GLN A 136 -14.23 -8.34 4.41
N LEU A 137 -14.85 -8.46 3.23
CA LEU A 137 -14.17 -8.86 1.99
C LEU A 137 -13.07 -7.88 1.61
N ILE A 138 -13.31 -6.57 1.73
CA ILE A 138 -12.26 -5.58 1.47
C ILE A 138 -11.13 -5.72 2.50
N GLY A 139 -11.45 -5.97 3.78
CA GLY A 139 -10.45 -6.19 4.81
C GLY A 139 -9.57 -7.41 4.57
N ILE A 140 -10.18 -8.52 4.15
CA ILE A 140 -9.46 -9.73 3.74
C ILE A 140 -8.59 -9.44 2.50
N GLY A 141 -9.09 -8.65 1.54
CA GLY A 141 -8.31 -8.22 0.37
C GLY A 141 -7.04 -7.45 0.76
N VAL A 142 -7.16 -6.48 1.67
CA VAL A 142 -6.00 -5.73 2.19
C VAL A 142 -5.05 -6.67 2.93
N LEU A 143 -5.54 -7.55 3.80
CA LEU A 143 -4.69 -8.54 4.49
C LEU A 143 -3.98 -9.46 3.50
N GLY A 144 -4.67 -9.94 2.46
CA GLY A 144 -4.13 -10.77 1.41
C GLY A 144 -2.98 -10.11 0.65
N GLU A 145 -3.09 -8.81 0.36
CA GLU A 145 -2.02 -8.01 -0.26
C GLU A 145 -0.75 -8.00 0.60
N TYR A 146 -0.89 -7.76 1.91
CA TYR A 146 0.25 -7.76 2.83
C TYR A 146 0.82 -9.17 3.05
N ILE A 147 -0.02 -10.21 3.17
CA ILE A 147 0.42 -11.61 3.25
C ILE A 147 1.17 -12.01 1.98
N GLY A 148 0.69 -11.60 0.80
CA GLY A 148 1.37 -11.84 -0.48
C GLY A 148 2.76 -11.20 -0.52
N ARG A 149 2.90 -9.99 0.00
CA ARG A 149 4.21 -9.30 0.11
C ARG A 149 5.15 -10.03 1.08
N ILE A 150 4.64 -10.44 2.24
CA ILE A 150 5.41 -11.26 3.18
C ILE A 150 5.85 -12.56 2.50
N TYR A 151 4.93 -13.25 1.81
CA TYR A 151 5.21 -14.48 1.08
C TYR A 151 6.34 -14.29 0.05
N VAL A 152 6.29 -13.23 -0.76
CA VAL A 152 7.34 -12.92 -1.74
C VAL A 152 8.69 -12.72 -1.06
N GLU A 153 8.71 -12.01 0.07
CA GLU A 153 9.92 -11.72 0.85
C GLU A 153 10.52 -12.99 1.48
N VAL A 154 9.70 -13.86 2.05
CA VAL A 154 10.16 -15.11 2.70
C VAL A 154 10.43 -16.26 1.72
N LYS A 155 10.03 -16.15 0.44
CA LYS A 155 10.15 -17.23 -0.55
C LYS A 155 11.60 -17.68 -0.82
N GLN A 156 12.60 -16.87 -0.44
CA GLN A 156 14.04 -17.15 -0.61
C GLN A 156 14.53 -17.51 -2.04
N ARG A 157 13.67 -17.46 -3.08
CA ARG A 157 14.04 -17.61 -4.50
C ARG A 157 15.01 -16.51 -4.99
N PRO A 158 16.15 -16.82 -5.62
CA PRO A 158 17.07 -15.80 -6.14
C PRO A 158 16.41 -14.92 -7.22
N ARG A 159 16.77 -13.64 -7.29
CA ARG A 159 16.17 -12.66 -8.23
C ARG A 159 16.44 -12.98 -9.69
N TYR A 160 17.64 -13.49 -9.96
CA TYR A 160 18.05 -13.99 -11.27
C TYR A 160 19.02 -15.15 -11.06
N ILE A 161 19.12 -16.00 -12.05
CA ILE A 161 20.13 -17.05 -12.13
C ILE A 161 21.04 -16.66 -13.29
N LEU A 162 22.35 -16.64 -13.04
CA LEU A 162 23.31 -16.46 -14.12
C LEU A 162 23.31 -17.73 -14.96
N LYS A 163 23.14 -17.57 -16.27
CA LYS A 163 23.38 -18.67 -17.20
C LYS A 163 24.89 -18.83 -17.29
N ASP A 164 25.41 -19.95 -16.79
CA ASP A 164 26.80 -20.33 -17.04
C ASP A 164 27.04 -20.46 -18.55
N LYS A 165 28.24 -20.04 -18.99
CA LYS A 165 28.64 -20.05 -20.40
C LYS A 165 28.79 -21.47 -20.93
#